data_AF-A0A8C4J981-F1
#
_entry.id   AF-A0A8C4J981-F1
#
_cell.length_a   1.000
_cell.length_b   1.000
_cell.length_c   1.000
_cell.angle_alpha   90.00
_cell.angle_beta   90.00
_cell.angle_gamma   90.00
#
_symmetry.space_group_name_H-M   'P 1'
#
loop_
_entity.id
_entity.type
_entity.pdbx_description
1 polymer ?
#
loop_
_entity_poly.entity_id
_entity_poly.type
_entity_poly.pdbx_seq_one_letter_code
_entity_poly.pdbx_strand_id
1 'polypeptide(L)'
;MSCEARIHRTLPAFVLLGFLAGIASTYPVVSRTNGTLLERGWQSLLSRSIAGKSGEKSDVNWESDYLLGIKRQRKLYCNVGIGFHLQILPDGRISGVHNENQYSLFEISTVERGVVSLFGVKSALFIAMNNKGKLYGTVNECKFKEILLPNNYNAYESNAYCGSYIALSKHGRVKRGNKVSPVMTVTHFLPRI
;
A
#
# COMPACT_ATOMS: atom_id res chain seq x y z
N MET A 1 4.81 0.89 17.91
CA MET A 1 4.26 -0.40 18.36
C MET A 1 3.83 -1.15 17.11
N SER A 2 4.69 -2.05 16.63
CA SER A 2 4.43 -2.87 15.44
C SER A 2 3.59 -4.06 15.87
N CYS A 3 2.46 -4.32 15.20
CA CYS A 3 1.62 -5.48 15.50
C CYS A 3 2.07 -6.66 14.62
N GLU A 4 2.87 -7.57 15.19
CA GLU A 4 3.15 -8.88 14.60
C GLU A 4 1.95 -9.82 14.76
N ALA A 5 1.63 -10.55 13.69
CA ALA A 5 0.66 -11.63 13.71
C ALA A 5 1.30 -12.93 14.22
N ARG A 6 0.74 -13.54 15.26
CA ARG A 6 1.09 -14.88 15.74
C ARG A 6 0.72 -15.94 14.69
N ILE A 7 1.70 -16.63 14.14
CA ILE A 7 1.52 -17.82 13.31
C ILE A 7 1.41 -19.05 14.23
N HIS A 8 0.25 -19.69 14.23
CA HIS A 8 0.02 -20.95 14.94
C HIS A 8 0.58 -22.10 14.10
N ARG A 9 1.68 -22.71 14.55
CA ARG A 9 2.27 -23.93 13.96
C ARG A 9 1.42 -25.15 14.30
N THR A 10 1.02 -25.91 13.28
CA THR A 10 0.59 -27.31 13.43
C THR A 10 1.16 -28.13 12.27
N LEU A 11 2.15 -28.96 12.57
CA LEU A 11 2.51 -30.21 11.87
C LEU A 11 2.04 -31.35 12.80
N PRO A 12 1.58 -32.53 12.30
CA PRO A 12 2.48 -33.47 11.63
C PRO A 12 1.82 -34.40 10.57
N ALA A 13 2.65 -35.05 9.73
CA ALA A 13 2.56 -36.49 9.37
C ALA A 13 3.49 -36.79 8.19
N PHE A 14 4.75 -37.12 8.49
CA PHE A 14 5.54 -38.01 7.66
C PHE A 14 5.04 -39.43 7.91
N VAL A 15 4.70 -40.21 6.87
CA VAL A 15 4.91 -41.67 6.72
C VAL A 15 4.31 -42.09 5.37
N LEU A 16 5.15 -42.34 4.35
CA LEU A 16 5.18 -43.58 3.55
C LEU A 16 6.25 -43.48 2.46
N LEU A 17 7.30 -44.26 2.68
CA LEU A 17 8.44 -44.52 1.80
C LEU A 17 8.22 -45.86 1.10
N GLY A 18 8.67 -45.98 -0.15
CA GLY A 18 8.83 -47.25 -0.88
C GLY A 18 7.68 -47.51 -1.86
N PHE A 19 7.85 -47.99 -3.08
CA PHE A 19 8.94 -48.63 -3.82
C PHE A 19 8.60 -48.31 -5.30
N LEU A 20 9.55 -47.99 -6.18
CA LEU A 20 10.00 -48.92 -7.22
C LEU A 20 11.17 -48.26 -7.96
N ALA A 21 12.37 -48.77 -7.72
CA ALA A 21 13.53 -48.51 -8.56
C ALA A 21 13.81 -49.78 -9.38
N GLY A 22 14.17 -49.56 -10.65
CA GLY A 22 14.94 -50.51 -11.45
C GLY A 22 14.20 -51.02 -12.68
N ILE A 23 14.59 -50.54 -13.86
CA ILE A 23 15.47 -51.31 -14.77
C ILE A 23 16.39 -50.33 -15.51
N ALA A 24 17.68 -50.67 -15.56
CA ALA A 24 18.76 -49.90 -16.16
C ALA A 24 18.71 -49.86 -17.70
N SER A 25 19.20 -48.77 -18.30
CA SER A 25 19.84 -48.81 -19.61
C SER A 25 20.94 -47.76 -19.69
N THR A 26 22.11 -48.20 -20.11
CA THR A 26 23.39 -47.50 -20.07
C THR A 26 23.74 -46.85 -21.41
N TYR A 27 24.25 -45.60 -21.33
CA TYR A 27 25.07 -44.82 -22.29
C TYR A 27 24.38 -44.06 -23.45
N PRO A 28 24.98 -42.95 -23.98
CA PRO A 28 26.02 -42.07 -23.43
C PRO A 28 25.63 -40.57 -23.38
N VAL A 29 26.43 -39.81 -22.62
CA VAL A 29 26.53 -38.35 -22.66
C VAL A 29 27.05 -37.92 -24.04
N VAL A 30 26.31 -37.03 -24.72
CA VAL A 30 26.82 -36.20 -25.80
C VAL A 30 26.70 -34.74 -25.37
N SER A 31 27.86 -34.17 -25.04
CA SER A 31 28.07 -32.74 -24.97
C SER A 31 28.00 -32.15 -26.38
N ARG A 32 27.14 -31.17 -26.61
CA ARG A 32 27.25 -30.27 -27.76
C ARG A 32 26.99 -28.83 -27.33
N THR A 33 28.09 -28.18 -26.98
CA THR A 33 28.25 -26.74 -26.83
C THR A 33 27.90 -26.03 -28.13
N ASN A 34 26.93 -25.12 -28.11
CA ASN A 34 26.78 -24.01 -29.06
C ASN A 34 25.96 -22.88 -28.42
N GLY A 35 26.40 -22.40 -27.24
CA GLY A 35 26.03 -21.10 -26.71
C GLY A 35 26.91 -20.05 -27.39
N THR A 36 26.33 -19.34 -28.34
CA THR A 36 27.01 -18.41 -29.24
C THR A 36 27.52 -17.18 -28.48
N LEU A 37 28.59 -16.60 -29.03
CA LEU A 37 29.38 -15.40 -28.67
C LEU A 37 28.66 -14.28 -27.89
N LEU A 38 27.34 -14.14 -28.06
CA LEU A 38 26.45 -13.20 -27.37
C LEU A 38 26.47 -13.38 -25.84
N GLU A 39 26.45 -14.61 -25.34
CA GLU A 39 26.37 -14.90 -23.91
C GLU A 39 27.65 -14.52 -23.15
N ARG A 40 28.82 -14.66 -23.80
CA ARG A 40 30.10 -14.17 -23.29
C ARG A 40 30.16 -12.63 -23.31
N GLY A 41 29.56 -12.01 -24.32
CA GLY A 41 29.44 -10.55 -24.42
C GLY A 41 28.69 -9.97 -23.22
N TRP A 42 27.53 -10.54 -22.88
CA TRP A 42 26.72 -10.14 -21.73
C TRP A 42 27.41 -10.35 -20.39
N GLN A 43 28.09 -11.48 -20.20
CA GLN A 43 28.86 -11.72 -18.98
C GLN A 43 30.02 -10.73 -18.81
N SER A 44 30.67 -10.31 -19.91
CA SER A 44 31.74 -9.30 -19.84
C SER A 44 31.22 -7.88 -19.55
N LEU A 45 30.01 -7.55 -20.00
CA LEU A 45 29.36 -6.27 -19.72
C LEU A 45 28.85 -6.20 -18.27
N LEU A 46 28.26 -7.29 -17.76
CA LEU A 46 27.84 -7.41 -16.37
C LEU A 46 29.05 -7.46 -15.40
N SER A 47 30.17 -8.04 -15.83
CA SER A 47 31.38 -8.07 -14.99
C SER A 47 32.02 -6.67 -14.84
N ARG A 48 31.88 -5.79 -15.85
CA ARG A 48 32.36 -4.40 -15.76
C ARG A 48 31.50 -3.49 -14.89
N SER A 49 30.23 -3.84 -14.64
CA SER A 49 29.40 -3.07 -13.70
C SER A 49 29.61 -3.48 -12.24
N ILE A 50 30.17 -4.66 -11.98
CA ILE A 50 30.38 -5.19 -10.61
C ILE A 50 31.79 -4.89 -10.06
N ALA A 51 32.73 -4.46 -10.91
CA ALA A 51 34.08 -4.09 -10.49
C ALA A 51 34.16 -2.62 -9.99
N GLY A 52 33.74 -2.42 -8.73
CA GLY A 52 34.37 -1.50 -7.77
C GLY A 52 34.26 0.02 -8.00
N LYS A 53 33.31 0.65 -7.28
CA LYS A 53 33.68 1.80 -6.44
C LYS A 53 33.62 1.35 -4.99
N SER A 54 34.74 1.55 -4.29
CA SER A 54 34.82 1.56 -2.84
C SER A 54 33.87 2.64 -2.31
N GLY A 55 32.60 2.30 -2.24
CA GLY A 55 31.55 3.08 -1.59
C GLY A 55 31.28 2.41 -0.27
N GLU A 56 31.50 3.18 0.79
CA GLU A 56 30.88 2.99 2.10
C GLU A 56 29.51 2.32 1.93
N LYS A 57 29.31 1.15 2.54
CA LYS A 57 28.00 0.50 2.58
C LYS A 57 27.07 1.41 3.38
N SER A 58 26.49 2.39 2.71
CA SER A 58 25.26 3.00 3.17
C SER A 58 24.22 1.88 3.09
N ASP A 59 23.59 1.59 4.23
CA ASP A 59 22.39 0.77 4.31
C ASP A 59 21.23 1.52 3.63
N VAL A 60 21.33 1.77 2.33
CA VAL A 60 20.28 2.41 1.53
C VAL A 60 19.20 1.37 1.34
N ASN A 61 18.11 1.52 2.08
CA ASN A 61 16.92 0.69 1.96
C ASN A 61 16.17 1.09 0.68
N TRP A 62 16.72 0.68 -0.46
CA TRP A 62 16.17 0.95 -1.79
C TRP A 62 14.69 0.61 -1.88
N GLU A 63 14.17 -0.36 -1.09
CA GLU A 63 12.77 -0.81 -1.15
C GLU A 63 11.78 0.23 -0.63
N SER A 64 12.21 1.05 0.33
CA SER A 64 11.39 2.12 0.88
C SER A 64 11.64 3.45 0.16
N ASP A 65 12.88 3.68 -0.28
CA ASP A 65 13.29 4.95 -0.85
C ASP A 65 12.67 5.23 -2.23
N TYR A 66 12.38 4.21 -3.05
CA TYR A 66 11.69 4.43 -4.34
C TYR A 66 10.22 4.85 -4.16
N LEU A 67 9.61 4.53 -3.02
CA LEU A 67 8.22 4.90 -2.71
C LEU A 67 8.11 6.33 -2.21
N LEU A 68 9.15 6.80 -1.51
CA LEU A 68 9.26 8.16 -1.01
C LEU A 68 9.34 9.13 -2.20
N GLY A 69 8.32 9.99 -2.31
CA GLY A 69 8.24 11.01 -3.38
C GLY A 69 7.19 10.74 -4.45
N ILE A 70 6.56 9.56 -4.47
CA ILE A 70 5.37 9.34 -5.32
C ILE A 70 4.20 10.10 -4.70
N LYS A 71 3.84 11.19 -5.36
CA LYS A 71 2.74 12.08 -4.98
C LYS A 71 1.69 12.04 -6.07
N ARG A 72 0.42 11.81 -5.68
CA ARG A 72 -0.71 11.83 -6.61
C ARG A 72 -1.80 12.74 -6.10
N GLN A 73 -2.21 13.69 -6.94
CA GLN A 73 -3.33 14.56 -6.64
C GLN A 73 -4.63 13.89 -7.05
N ARG A 74 -5.53 13.63 -6.09
CA ARG A 74 -6.79 12.92 -6.31
C ARG A 74 -7.90 13.51 -5.45
N LYS A 75 -9.14 13.31 -5.87
CA LYS A 75 -10.34 13.53 -5.07
C LYS A 75 -10.85 12.18 -4.57
N LEU A 76 -11.21 12.08 -3.30
CA LEU A 76 -11.68 10.82 -2.71
C LEU A 76 -13.20 10.77 -2.71
N TYR A 77 -13.78 10.06 -3.68
CA TYR A 77 -15.24 9.95 -3.85
C TYR A 77 -15.82 8.73 -3.12
N CYS A 78 -16.77 8.95 -2.22
CA CYS A 78 -17.52 7.91 -1.53
C CYS A 78 -18.91 7.77 -2.13
N ASN A 79 -19.24 6.59 -2.64
CA ASN A 79 -20.52 6.29 -3.29
C ASN A 79 -21.61 5.93 -2.26
N VAL A 80 -22.01 6.91 -1.44
CA VAL A 80 -23.08 6.74 -0.45
C VAL A 80 -24.12 7.85 -0.56
N GLY A 81 -25.40 7.52 -0.43
CA GLY A 81 -26.48 8.49 -0.61
C GLY A 81 -26.47 9.05 -2.03
N ILE A 82 -26.27 10.36 -2.17
CA ILE A 82 -26.11 11.04 -3.46
C ILE A 82 -24.66 11.03 -3.97
N GLY A 83 -23.72 10.43 -3.22
CA GLY A 83 -22.30 10.47 -3.51
C GLY A 83 -21.63 11.73 -2.98
N PHE A 84 -20.44 11.57 -2.37
CA PHE A 84 -19.72 12.67 -1.74
C PHE A 84 -18.21 12.57 -1.96
N HIS A 85 -17.58 13.69 -2.30
CA HIS A 85 -16.14 13.87 -2.22
C HIS A 85 -15.75 14.26 -0.80
N LEU A 86 -14.74 13.61 -0.26
CA LEU A 86 -14.13 14.04 1.00
C LEU A 86 -13.58 15.47 0.82
N GLN A 87 -13.71 16.30 1.84
CA GLN A 87 -13.09 17.63 1.88
C GLN A 87 -12.56 17.93 3.27
N ILE A 88 -11.54 18.80 3.30
CA ILE A 88 -10.96 19.35 4.52
C ILE A 88 -10.94 20.87 4.40
N LEU A 89 -11.61 21.53 5.34
CA LEU A 89 -11.75 22.98 5.36
C LEU A 89 -10.55 23.62 6.10
N PRO A 90 -10.29 24.93 5.89
CA PRO A 90 -9.19 25.64 6.57
C PRO A 90 -9.30 25.66 8.10
N ASP A 91 -10.50 25.52 8.65
CA ASP A 91 -10.75 25.40 10.09
C ASP A 91 -10.43 23.99 10.64
N GLY A 92 -9.93 23.07 9.80
CA GLY A 92 -9.63 21.69 10.14
C GLY A 92 -10.87 20.78 10.18
N ARG A 93 -12.05 21.27 9.82
CA ARG A 93 -13.26 20.46 9.75
C ARG A 93 -13.24 19.59 8.48
N ILE A 94 -13.57 18.31 8.67
CA ILE A 94 -13.68 17.34 7.58
C ILE A 94 -15.16 17.00 7.36
N SER A 95 -15.57 16.94 6.10
CA SER A 95 -16.92 16.54 5.69
C SER A 95 -16.91 15.98 4.27
N GLY A 96 -18.06 15.49 3.82
CA GLY A 96 -18.31 15.15 2.42
C GLY A 96 -19.09 16.26 1.72
N VAL A 97 -18.77 16.55 0.47
CA VAL A 97 -19.47 17.48 -0.41
C VAL A 97 -19.87 16.77 -1.69
N HIS A 98 -21.09 16.99 -2.18
CA HIS A 98 -21.55 16.33 -3.41
C HIS A 98 -20.77 16.84 -4.62
N ASN A 99 -20.84 18.15 -4.86
CA ASN A 99 -20.08 18.83 -5.89
C ASN A 99 -18.65 19.06 -5.42
N GLU A 100 -17.68 18.60 -6.21
CA GLU A 100 -16.27 18.83 -5.96
C GLU A 100 -15.94 20.32 -5.85
N ASN A 101 -14.92 20.64 -5.04
CA ASN A 101 -14.42 21.99 -4.85
C ASN A 101 -12.90 21.98 -4.57
N GLN A 102 -12.29 23.15 -4.45
CA GLN A 102 -10.86 23.28 -4.15
C GLN A 102 -10.40 22.58 -2.86
N TYR A 103 -11.28 22.40 -1.87
CA TYR A 103 -10.98 21.74 -0.59
C TYR A 103 -11.12 20.21 -0.64
N SER A 104 -11.59 19.66 -1.77
CA SER A 104 -11.71 18.22 -2.00
C SER A 104 -10.51 17.60 -2.74
N LEU A 105 -9.53 18.43 -3.13
CA LEU A 105 -8.30 17.98 -3.77
C LEU A 105 -7.26 17.58 -2.72
N PHE A 106 -6.83 16.31 -2.76
CA PHE A 106 -5.81 15.79 -1.87
C PHE A 106 -4.55 15.41 -2.64
N GLU A 107 -3.40 15.78 -2.11
CA GLU A 107 -2.13 15.14 -2.42
C GLU A 107 -2.00 13.90 -1.54
N ILE A 108 -2.01 12.73 -2.18
CA ILE A 108 -1.77 11.45 -1.53
C ILE A 108 -0.30 11.12 -1.73
N SER A 109 0.46 11.07 -0.63
CA SER A 109 1.88 10.73 -0.65
C SER A 109 2.09 9.36 -0.03
N THR A 110 2.81 8.48 -0.73
CA THR A 110 3.23 7.19 -0.16
C THR A 110 4.36 7.42 0.83
N VAL A 111 4.17 6.98 2.07
CA VAL A 111 5.17 7.10 3.13
C VAL A 111 5.89 5.77 3.32
N GLU A 112 5.14 4.68 3.26
CA GLU A 112 5.63 3.30 3.31
C GLU A 112 4.77 2.45 2.36
N ARG A 113 5.14 1.20 2.10
CA ARG A 113 4.36 0.31 1.23
C ARG A 113 2.92 0.14 1.76
N GLY A 114 1.96 0.61 0.96
CA GLY A 114 0.53 0.58 1.33
C GLY A 114 0.13 1.57 2.42
N VAL A 115 1.01 2.47 2.84
CA VAL A 115 0.74 3.52 3.83
C VAL A 115 0.90 4.88 3.19
N VAL A 116 -0.12 5.71 3.33
CA VAL A 116 -0.20 7.03 2.71
C VAL A 116 -0.46 8.12 3.73
N SER A 117 -0.01 9.33 3.42
CA SER A 117 -0.52 10.56 4.02
C SER A 117 -1.49 11.25 3.06
N LEU A 118 -2.51 11.89 3.62
CA LEU A 118 -3.59 12.56 2.88
C LEU A 118 -3.54 14.05 3.18
N PHE A 119 -2.97 14.84 2.27
CA PHE A 119 -2.78 16.27 2.43
C PHE A 119 -3.78 17.08 1.59
N GLY A 120 -4.62 17.89 2.24
CA GLY A 120 -5.58 18.75 1.54
C GLY A 120 -4.89 19.97 0.95
N VAL A 121 -4.72 19.99 -0.37
CA VAL A 121 -3.89 20.96 -1.12
C VAL A 121 -4.30 22.40 -0.80
N LYS A 122 -5.59 22.71 -0.85
CA LYS A 122 -6.07 24.08 -0.59
C LYS A 122 -6.04 24.47 0.89
N SER A 123 -6.33 23.53 1.78
CA SER A 123 -6.37 23.79 3.22
C SER A 123 -4.99 23.85 3.87
N ALA A 124 -3.97 23.28 3.22
CA ALA A 124 -2.65 23.03 3.78
C ALA A 124 -2.66 22.20 5.08
N LEU A 125 -3.58 21.23 5.18
CA LEU A 125 -3.75 20.37 6.35
C LEU A 125 -3.73 18.90 5.95
N PHE A 126 -3.15 18.05 6.79
CA PHE A 126 -3.30 16.61 6.72
C PHE A 126 -4.61 16.17 7.37
N ILE A 127 -5.23 15.14 6.80
CA ILE A 127 -6.26 14.39 7.51
C ILE A 127 -5.58 13.62 8.64
N ALA A 128 -6.17 13.67 9.83
CA ALA A 128 -5.79 12.87 10.99
C ALA A 128 -7.01 12.22 11.62
N MET A 129 -6.77 11.22 12.47
CA MET A 129 -7.80 10.56 13.27
C MET A 129 -7.32 10.45 14.70
N ASN A 130 -8.20 10.71 15.67
CA ASN A 130 -7.87 10.55 17.09
C ASN A 130 -8.30 9.17 17.61
N ASN A 131 -7.92 8.86 18.86
CA ASN A 131 -8.27 7.60 19.54
C ASN A 131 -9.78 7.33 19.68
N LYS A 132 -10.64 8.34 19.55
CA LYS A 132 -12.11 8.22 19.53
C LYS A 132 -12.66 8.05 18.10
N GLY A 133 -11.81 7.80 17.12
CA GLY A 133 -12.17 7.68 15.70
C GLY A 133 -12.71 8.98 15.09
N LYS A 134 -12.46 10.16 15.68
CA LYS A 134 -12.85 11.45 15.08
C LYS A 134 -11.83 11.84 14.02
N LEU A 135 -12.27 12.18 12.81
CA LEU A 135 -11.41 12.85 11.85
C LEU A 135 -11.25 14.33 12.19
N TYR A 136 -10.07 14.87 11.97
CA TYR A 136 -9.76 16.29 12.09
C TYR A 136 -8.58 16.66 11.17
N GLY A 137 -8.46 17.93 10.83
CA GLY A 137 -7.32 18.48 10.12
C GLY A 137 -6.18 18.87 11.06
N THR A 138 -4.93 18.64 10.65
CA THR A 138 -3.73 19.01 11.42
C THR A 138 -2.57 19.37 10.49
N VAL A 139 -1.60 20.13 11.00
CA VAL A 139 -0.37 20.47 10.27
C VAL A 139 0.65 19.34 10.27
N ASN A 140 0.52 18.39 11.20
CA ASN A 140 1.46 17.27 11.33
C ASN A 140 1.07 16.12 10.40
N GLU A 141 2.04 15.54 9.71
CA GLU A 141 1.78 14.40 8.84
C GLU A 141 1.17 13.23 9.63
N CYS A 142 0.11 12.65 9.08
CA CYS A 142 -0.58 11.49 9.63
C CYS A 142 -0.67 10.37 8.59
N LYS A 143 -0.57 9.14 9.06
CA LYS A 143 -0.45 7.93 8.23
C LYS A 143 -1.73 7.10 8.24
N PHE A 144 -2.13 6.62 7.08
CA PHE A 144 -3.24 5.70 6.87
C PHE A 144 -2.80 4.52 6.01
N LYS A 145 -3.22 3.31 6.35
CA LYS A 145 -3.09 2.16 5.46
C LYS A 145 -4.14 2.27 4.37
N GLU A 146 -3.71 2.34 3.12
CA GLU A 146 -4.59 2.29 1.96
C GLU A 146 -4.79 0.83 1.54
N ILE A 147 -6.03 0.36 1.64
CA ILE A 147 -6.40 -1.03 1.41
C ILE A 147 -7.30 -1.08 0.18
N LEU A 148 -6.85 -1.78 -0.86
CA LEU A 148 -7.69 -2.10 -2.03
C LEU A 148 -8.73 -3.14 -1.64
N LEU A 149 -10.00 -2.82 -1.87
CA LEU A 149 -11.14 -3.68 -1.56
C LEU A 149 -11.54 -4.53 -2.78
N PRO A 150 -12.27 -5.64 -2.58
CA PRO A 150 -12.71 -6.53 -3.68
C PRO A 150 -13.58 -5.85 -4.76
N ASN A 151 -14.18 -4.70 -4.46
CA ASN A 151 -14.99 -3.93 -5.40
C ASN A 151 -14.21 -2.81 -6.11
N ASN A 152 -12.87 -2.82 -6.04
CA ASN A 152 -11.96 -1.83 -6.62
C ASN A 152 -12.08 -0.41 -6.02
N TYR A 153 -12.69 -0.28 -4.84
CA TYR A 153 -12.59 0.93 -4.01
C TYR A 153 -11.44 0.77 -3.02
N ASN A 154 -10.99 1.88 -2.43
CA ASN A 154 -10.03 1.86 -1.34
C ASN A 154 -10.71 2.14 0.00
N ALA A 155 -10.23 1.50 1.06
CA ALA A 155 -10.47 1.90 2.44
C ALA A 155 -9.19 2.49 3.03
N TYR A 156 -9.34 3.46 3.93
CA TYR A 156 -8.23 4.10 4.62
C TYR A 156 -8.34 3.84 6.12
N GLU A 157 -7.47 2.97 6.63
CA GLU A 157 -7.38 2.63 8.05
C GLU A 157 -6.33 3.51 8.74
N SER A 158 -6.62 4.02 9.94
CA SER A 158 -5.61 4.76 10.70
C SER A 158 -4.43 3.86 11.06
N ASN A 159 -3.20 4.30 10.74
CA ASN A 159 -2.02 3.54 11.08
C ASN A 159 -1.76 3.50 12.60
N ALA A 160 -2.15 4.56 13.32
CA ALA A 160 -2.02 4.66 14.78
C ALA A 160 -3.16 3.94 15.52
N TYR A 161 -4.36 3.91 14.93
CA TYR A 161 -5.57 3.36 15.56
C TYR A 161 -6.15 2.27 14.67
N CYS A 162 -5.55 1.07 14.75
CA CYS A 162 -6.00 -0.13 14.03
C CYS A 162 -7.50 -0.39 14.24
N GLY A 163 -8.19 -0.83 13.19
CA GLY A 163 -9.63 -1.03 13.15
C GLY A 163 -10.46 0.26 13.04
N SER A 164 -9.82 1.42 12.86
CA SER A 164 -10.53 2.69 12.68
C SER A 164 -10.36 3.25 11.27
N TYR A 165 -11.48 3.46 10.56
CA TYR A 165 -11.46 3.81 9.13
C TYR A 165 -12.02 5.22 8.84
N ILE A 166 -11.52 5.87 7.80
CA ILE A 166 -12.16 7.06 7.24
C ILE A 166 -13.54 6.65 6.72
N ALA A 167 -14.57 7.43 7.05
CA ALA A 167 -15.93 7.11 6.62
C ALA A 167 -16.85 8.33 6.50
N LEU A 168 -17.71 8.31 5.49
CA LEU A 168 -18.79 9.27 5.27
C LEU A 168 -20.15 8.59 5.38
N SER A 169 -21.08 9.24 6.08
CA SER A 169 -22.48 8.82 6.12
C SER A 169 -23.20 9.15 4.80
N LYS A 170 -24.39 8.56 4.60
CA LYS A 170 -25.29 8.87 3.47
C LYS A 170 -25.69 10.36 3.33
N HIS A 171 -25.39 11.19 4.34
CA HIS A 171 -25.65 12.63 4.35
C HIS A 171 -24.37 13.47 4.28
N GLY A 172 -23.23 12.88 3.89
CA GLY A 172 -21.94 13.59 3.78
C GLY A 172 -21.30 13.94 5.13
N ARG A 173 -21.85 13.50 6.26
CA ARG A 173 -21.24 13.71 7.59
C ARG A 173 -20.20 12.64 7.88
N VAL A 174 -19.06 13.02 8.45
CA VAL A 174 -18.03 12.08 8.91
C VAL A 174 -18.59 11.15 9.99
N LYS A 175 -18.30 9.85 9.88
CA LYS A 175 -18.60 8.85 10.92
C LYS A 175 -17.39 8.64 11.83
N ARG A 176 -17.65 8.10 13.03
CA ARG A 176 -16.57 7.67 13.93
C ARG A 176 -15.89 6.44 13.36
N GLY A 177 -14.58 6.50 13.16
CA GLY A 177 -13.80 5.45 12.51
C GLY A 177 -13.82 4.12 13.26
N ASN A 178 -13.90 4.14 14.59
CA ASN A 178 -14.02 2.94 15.42
C ASN A 178 -15.43 2.32 15.43
N LYS A 179 -16.39 2.88 14.69
CA LYS A 179 -17.77 2.38 14.55
C LYS A 179 -18.09 1.92 13.13
N VAL A 180 -17.07 1.73 12.31
CA VAL A 180 -17.20 1.30 10.91
C VAL A 180 -16.19 0.21 10.60
N SER A 181 -16.44 -0.54 9.54
CA SER A 181 -15.57 -1.62 9.07
C SER A 181 -15.43 -1.54 7.54
N PRO A 182 -14.38 -2.14 6.95
CA PRO A 182 -14.13 -2.08 5.50
C PRO A 182 -15.20 -2.82 4.67
N VAL A 183 -16.04 -3.64 5.31
CA VAL A 183 -17.21 -4.28 4.68
C VAL A 183 -18.31 -3.24 4.39
N MET A 184 -18.36 -2.15 5.16
CA MET A 184 -19.41 -1.14 5.02
C MET A 184 -19.06 -0.14 3.91
N THR A 185 -19.98 0.09 2.98
CA THR A 185 -19.81 1.02 1.84
C THR A 185 -19.49 2.45 2.23
N VAL A 186 -19.84 2.88 3.45
CA VAL A 186 -19.48 4.18 4.03
C VAL A 186 -17.97 4.41 4.19
N THR A 187 -17.17 3.35 4.09
CA THR A 187 -15.69 3.39 4.15
C THR A 187 -15.03 3.33 2.78
N HIS A 188 -15.81 3.15 1.71
CA HIS A 188 -15.30 2.91 0.36
C HIS A 188 -15.09 4.24 -0.34
N PHE A 189 -13.85 4.50 -0.77
CA PHE A 189 -13.48 5.69 -1.52
C PHE A 189 -12.83 5.32 -2.84
N LEU A 190 -13.29 5.96 -3.91
CA LEU A 190 -12.71 5.88 -5.24
C LEU A 190 -11.82 7.11 -5.46
N PRO A 191 -10.50 6.95 -5.62
CA PRO A 191 -9.62 8.05 -6.02
C PRO A 191 -9.91 8.49 -7.46
N ARG A 192 -10.33 9.74 -7.65
CA ARG A 192 -10.62 10.35 -8.95
C ARG A 192 -9.58 11.42 -9.30
N ILE A 193 -9.39 11.67 -10.60
CA ILE A 193 -8.53 12.76 -11.14
C ILE A 193 -9.32 14.07 -11.12
#